data_AF-A0A2M8AC37-F1
#
_entry.id   AF-A0A2M8AC37-F1
#
_cell.length_a   1.000
_cell.length_b   1.000
_cell.length_c   1.000
_cell.angle_alpha   90.00
_cell.angle_beta   90.00
_cell.angle_gamma   90.00
#
_symmetry.space_group_name_H-M   'P 1'
#
loop_
_entity.id
_entity.type
_entity.pdbx_description
1 polymer ?
#
loop_
_entity_poly.entity_id
_entity_poly.type
_entity_poly.pdbx_seq_one_letter_code
_entity_poly.pdbx_strand_id
1 'polypeptide(L)'
;SLDTLNNNNYPLMILATSESSRYDNPSFTSFGEQFLLKPNAGSIASFSTTRLVFSSPNFTLNQTTYNTIFNKANGQYKTIGEVFKEVKNLNANDQNNRNFTLLGDPALTLNFPELVVNAVHPDTLQNSSVNTITGQIEDDNGVLQSWFTGNLIVLIQGSKDTISTLANDGGSPFVFYDRRKVIFYDTIPILNGLFNYNINLNTLPIHITGNAKINYYAFNGNVDASGCNDSIYINDLLTSMVDYSTTAINATIFPNPSSNNVTVSLTDFSNDNYSFNLYNNMGQVILENKMITTPTFTFSVQNFTDGIYYYSLTNESNQYQAGKLIVQH
;
A
#
# COMPACT_ATOMS: atom_id res chain seq x y z
N SER A 1 16.75 -4.05 13.45
CA SER A 1 18.03 -4.06 12.69
C SER A 1 18.05 -5.28 11.78
N LEU A 2 19.07 -5.45 10.93
CA LEU A 2 19.21 -6.69 10.16
C LEU A 2 19.41 -7.91 11.07
N ASP A 3 19.98 -7.71 12.27
CA ASP A 3 20.17 -8.78 13.25
C ASP A 3 18.84 -9.39 13.71
N THR A 4 17.82 -8.54 13.88
CA THR A 4 16.46 -8.92 14.29
C THR A 4 15.52 -9.19 13.12
N LEU A 5 15.99 -9.13 11.88
CA LEU A 5 15.15 -9.36 10.71
C LEU A 5 14.71 -10.83 10.67
N ASN A 6 13.41 -11.03 10.54
CA ASN A 6 12.78 -12.32 10.31
C ASN A 6 11.71 -12.17 9.23
N ASN A 7 11.83 -12.91 8.14
CA ASN A 7 10.86 -12.91 7.05
C ASN A 7 10.85 -14.27 6.35
N ASN A 8 9.67 -14.88 6.23
CA ASN A 8 9.48 -16.16 5.54
C ASN A 8 9.26 -15.99 4.03
N ASN A 9 9.06 -14.75 3.56
CA ASN A 9 8.95 -14.40 2.16
C ASN A 9 10.13 -13.50 1.80
N TYR A 10 10.93 -13.91 0.81
CA TYR A 10 12.18 -13.24 0.45
C TYR A 10 11.96 -12.29 -0.73
N PRO A 11 12.04 -10.96 -0.53
CA PRO A 11 11.83 -10.00 -1.62
C PRO A 11 13.04 -9.94 -2.57
N LEU A 12 12.80 -9.50 -3.79
CA LEU A 12 13.82 -8.86 -4.62
C LEU A 12 14.03 -7.42 -4.11
N MET A 13 15.24 -7.09 -3.71
CA MET A 13 15.59 -5.74 -3.24
C MET A 13 16.11 -4.88 -4.39
N ILE A 14 15.54 -3.69 -4.61
CA ILE A 14 16.09 -2.70 -5.55
C ILE A 14 16.80 -1.62 -4.75
N LEU A 15 18.13 -1.70 -4.70
CA LEU A 15 19.01 -0.83 -3.92
C LEU A 15 19.73 0.15 -4.84
N ALA A 16 18.99 1.12 -5.37
CA ALA A 16 19.54 2.20 -6.21
C ALA A 16 20.17 3.32 -5.36
N THR A 17 21.14 2.93 -4.52
CA THR A 17 21.91 3.81 -3.64
C THR A 17 23.38 3.40 -3.67
N SER A 18 24.28 4.36 -3.51
CA SER A 18 25.73 4.22 -3.68
C SER A 18 26.35 3.14 -2.78
N GLU A 19 27.19 2.30 -3.40
CA GLU A 19 28.02 1.28 -2.73
C GLU A 19 27.27 0.29 -1.82
N SER A 20 25.96 0.10 -2.05
CA SER A 20 25.14 -0.80 -1.23
C SER A 20 25.58 -2.26 -1.30
N SER A 21 26.20 -2.67 -2.40
CA SER A 21 26.70 -4.04 -2.66
C SER A 21 28.17 -4.04 -3.07
N ARG A 22 29.04 -3.38 -2.31
CA ARG A 22 30.50 -3.38 -2.56
C ARG A 22 31.16 -4.71 -2.14
N TYR A 23 30.78 -5.78 -2.81
CA TYR A 23 31.17 -7.18 -2.51
C TYR A 23 32.65 -7.51 -2.77
N ASP A 24 33.40 -6.61 -3.40
CA ASP A 24 34.81 -6.79 -3.69
C ASP A 24 35.73 -6.25 -2.57
N ASN A 25 35.16 -5.69 -1.50
CA ASN A 25 35.92 -5.21 -0.36
C ASN A 25 35.99 -6.25 0.75
N PRO A 26 37.15 -6.88 1.03
CA PRO A 26 37.26 -7.92 2.04
C PRO A 26 37.20 -7.40 3.48
N SER A 27 37.26 -6.08 3.70
CA SER A 27 37.27 -5.50 5.05
C SER A 27 35.90 -5.47 5.73
N PHE A 28 34.80 -5.66 4.99
CA PHE A 28 33.44 -5.73 5.53
C PHE A 28 32.50 -6.44 4.56
N THR A 29 31.37 -6.94 5.09
CA THR A 29 30.25 -7.43 4.27
C THR A 29 29.30 -6.27 3.99
N SER A 30 29.08 -5.94 2.73
CA SER A 30 28.24 -4.80 2.32
C SER A 30 26.76 -5.03 2.65
N PHE A 31 25.97 -3.96 2.69
CA PHE A 31 24.56 -4.02 3.08
C PHE A 31 23.76 -5.04 2.24
N GLY A 32 23.91 -5.03 0.92
CA GLY A 32 23.26 -5.97 0.02
C GLY A 32 23.73 -7.42 0.22
N GLU A 33 25.01 -7.63 0.49
CA GLU A 33 25.52 -8.96 0.84
C GLU A 33 24.93 -9.46 2.16
N GLN A 34 24.80 -8.59 3.17
CA GLN A 34 24.25 -9.01 4.45
C GLN A 34 22.78 -9.48 4.32
N PHE A 35 21.98 -8.87 3.43
CA PHE A 35 20.62 -9.34 3.12
C PHE A 35 20.60 -10.68 2.37
N LEU A 36 21.54 -10.89 1.44
CA LEU A 36 21.62 -12.15 0.69
C LEU A 36 22.14 -13.31 1.56
N LEU A 37 23.07 -13.02 2.48
CA LEU A 37 23.75 -14.02 3.31
C LEU A 37 23.04 -14.30 4.64
N LYS A 38 21.97 -13.56 4.97
CA LYS A 38 21.24 -13.75 6.23
C LYS A 38 20.57 -15.14 6.25
N PRO A 39 20.89 -16.01 7.22
CA PRO A 39 20.24 -17.31 7.30
C PRO A 39 18.75 -17.17 7.66
N ASN A 40 17.88 -17.85 6.92
CA ASN A 40 16.42 -17.92 7.14
C ASN A 40 15.68 -16.57 7.16
N ALA A 41 16.28 -15.51 6.59
CA ALA A 41 15.68 -14.18 6.45
C ALA A 41 16.45 -13.41 5.35
N GLY A 42 16.09 -12.15 5.09
CA GLY A 42 16.78 -11.32 4.09
C GLY A 42 16.10 -11.33 2.73
N SER A 43 16.87 -11.32 1.65
CA SER A 43 16.37 -11.16 0.27
C SER A 43 16.74 -12.33 -0.62
N ILE A 44 15.88 -12.67 -1.59
CA ILE A 44 16.17 -13.76 -2.55
C ILE A 44 17.21 -13.32 -3.59
N ALA A 45 17.20 -12.03 -3.90
CA ALA A 45 18.13 -11.36 -4.79
C ALA A 45 18.10 -9.85 -4.55
N SER A 46 19.08 -9.14 -5.10
CA SER A 46 19.06 -7.69 -5.15
C SER A 46 19.59 -7.15 -6.47
N PHE A 47 18.95 -6.10 -6.97
CA PHE A 47 19.53 -5.21 -7.95
C PHE A 47 20.15 -4.02 -7.22
N SER A 48 21.47 -3.89 -7.25
CA SER A 48 22.21 -3.01 -6.34
C SER A 48 23.41 -2.36 -7.02
N THR A 49 24.14 -1.51 -6.30
CA THR A 49 25.30 -0.78 -6.84
C THR A 49 26.59 -1.17 -6.13
N THR A 50 27.67 -1.30 -6.88
CA THR A 50 29.00 -1.68 -6.37
C THR A 50 29.92 -0.48 -6.13
N ARG A 51 29.56 0.68 -6.66
CA ARG A 51 30.33 1.94 -6.65
C ARG A 51 29.38 3.13 -6.53
N LEU A 52 29.97 4.33 -6.44
CA LEU A 52 29.23 5.59 -6.45
C LEU A 52 28.24 5.67 -7.62
N VAL A 53 27.02 6.08 -7.32
CA VAL A 53 25.97 6.34 -8.31
C VAL A 53 25.23 7.65 -8.01
N PHE A 54 24.50 8.17 -8.99
CA PHE A 54 23.78 9.44 -8.89
C PHE A 54 22.28 9.26 -9.00
N SER A 55 21.53 10.15 -8.34
CA SER A 55 20.08 10.05 -8.17
C SER A 55 19.29 10.06 -9.49
N SER A 56 19.62 10.95 -10.44
CA SER A 56 18.89 11.02 -11.72
C SER A 56 19.10 9.76 -12.60
N PRO A 57 20.33 9.25 -12.81
CA PRO A 57 20.54 7.95 -13.44
C PRO A 57 19.85 6.79 -12.70
N ASN A 58 19.88 6.79 -11.36
CA ASN A 58 19.18 5.77 -10.56
C ASN A 58 17.67 5.80 -10.78
N PHE A 59 17.08 6.99 -10.88
CA PHE A 59 15.66 7.14 -11.21
C PHE A 59 15.32 6.53 -12.56
N THR A 60 16.09 6.85 -13.61
CA THR A 60 15.91 6.28 -14.95
C THR A 60 16.04 4.76 -14.93
N LEU A 61 17.08 4.24 -14.30
CA LEU A 61 17.34 2.81 -14.21
C LEU A 61 16.22 2.07 -13.46
N ASN A 62 15.74 2.62 -12.35
CA ASN A 62 14.62 2.06 -11.60
C ASN A 62 13.34 2.07 -12.43
N GLN A 63 13.06 3.16 -13.15
CA GLN A 63 11.89 3.23 -14.03
C GLN A 63 11.97 2.18 -15.14
N THR A 64 13.14 2.00 -15.76
CA THR A 64 13.36 0.93 -16.75
C THR A 64 13.13 -0.45 -16.12
N THR A 65 13.62 -0.67 -14.89
CA THR A 65 13.45 -1.93 -14.16
C THR A 65 11.97 -2.25 -13.97
N TYR A 66 11.18 -1.33 -13.41
CA TYR A 66 9.74 -1.54 -13.22
C TYR A 66 9.00 -1.76 -14.54
N ASN A 67 9.36 -1.05 -15.61
CA ASN A 67 8.75 -1.23 -16.92
C ASN A 67 9.13 -2.57 -17.59
N THR A 68 10.19 -3.22 -17.14
CA THR A 68 10.71 -4.47 -17.74
C THR A 68 10.27 -5.70 -16.96
N ILE A 69 10.26 -5.62 -15.63
CA ILE A 69 10.14 -6.78 -14.74
C ILE A 69 8.78 -7.49 -14.84
N PHE A 70 7.72 -6.76 -15.21
CA PHE A 70 6.37 -7.30 -15.37
C PHE A 70 6.06 -7.77 -16.81
N ASN A 71 7.02 -7.68 -17.74
CA ASN A 71 6.78 -8.07 -19.12
C ASN A 71 6.91 -9.58 -19.31
N LYS A 72 5.86 -10.20 -19.89
CA LYS A 72 5.90 -11.59 -20.32
C LYS A 72 6.57 -11.71 -21.71
N ALA A 73 7.35 -12.77 -21.90
CA ALA A 73 7.83 -13.21 -23.21
C ALA A 73 7.24 -14.60 -23.48
N ASN A 74 6.51 -14.76 -24.59
CA ASN A 74 5.81 -16.01 -24.94
C ASN A 74 4.90 -16.53 -23.81
N GLY A 75 4.18 -15.63 -23.13
CA GLY A 75 3.26 -15.99 -22.03
C GLY A 75 3.93 -16.30 -20.69
N GLN A 76 5.25 -16.18 -20.57
CA GLN A 76 5.99 -16.46 -19.34
C GLN A 76 6.72 -15.21 -18.84
N TYR A 77 6.78 -15.02 -17.53
CA TYR A 77 7.62 -13.98 -16.95
C TYR A 77 9.09 -14.33 -17.12
N LYS A 78 9.90 -13.30 -17.34
CA LYS A 78 11.35 -13.42 -17.50
C LYS A 78 12.01 -13.78 -16.17
N THR A 79 13.12 -14.51 -16.23
CA THR A 79 14.02 -14.68 -15.09
C THR A 79 14.61 -13.33 -14.69
N ILE A 80 15.02 -13.17 -13.43
CA ILE A 80 15.62 -11.92 -12.95
C ILE A 80 16.92 -11.58 -13.69
N GLY A 81 17.66 -12.58 -14.17
CA GLY A 81 18.85 -12.40 -15.00
C GLY A 81 18.52 -11.85 -16.40
N GLU A 82 17.43 -12.30 -17.02
CA GLU A 82 16.95 -11.76 -18.29
C GLU A 82 16.45 -10.33 -18.14
N VAL A 83 15.66 -10.05 -17.10
CA VAL A 83 15.23 -8.68 -16.75
C VAL A 83 16.46 -7.79 -16.56
N PHE A 84 17.42 -8.24 -15.76
CA PHE A 84 18.64 -7.48 -15.50
C PHE A 84 19.41 -7.18 -16.79
N LYS A 85 19.64 -8.18 -17.64
CA LYS A 85 20.30 -8.01 -18.94
C LYS A 85 19.60 -6.98 -19.82
N GLU A 86 18.28 -7.03 -19.90
CA GLU A 86 17.50 -6.09 -20.71
C GLU A 86 17.58 -4.67 -20.16
N VAL A 87 17.42 -4.48 -18.85
CA VAL A 87 17.58 -3.18 -18.19
C VAL A 87 18.96 -2.59 -18.45
N LYS A 88 20.01 -3.42 -18.34
CA LYS A 88 21.41 -3.01 -18.62
C LYS A 88 21.58 -2.56 -20.07
N ASN A 89 20.96 -3.27 -21.02
CA ASN A 89 21.05 -2.94 -22.45
C ASN A 89 20.29 -1.64 -22.78
N LEU A 90 19.09 -1.45 -22.22
CA LEU A 90 18.29 -0.23 -22.39
C LEU A 90 18.97 1.01 -21.79
N ASN A 91 19.86 0.81 -20.81
CA ASN A 91 20.65 1.88 -20.16
C ASN A 91 22.15 1.83 -20.53
N ALA A 92 22.52 1.22 -21.67
CA ALA A 92 23.92 0.98 -22.02
C ALA A 92 24.79 2.25 -22.15
N ASN A 93 24.16 3.39 -22.49
CA ASN A 93 24.86 4.67 -22.68
C ASN A 93 25.14 5.42 -21.37
N ASP A 94 24.58 4.96 -20.24
CA ASP A 94 24.78 5.58 -18.93
C ASP A 94 26.01 4.95 -18.23
N GLN A 95 26.94 5.77 -17.74
CA GLN A 95 28.10 5.25 -16.98
C GLN A 95 27.68 4.63 -15.65
N ASN A 96 26.62 5.15 -15.02
CA ASN A 96 26.03 4.67 -13.77
C ASN A 96 25.58 3.21 -13.88
N ASN A 97 25.15 2.82 -15.09
CA ASN A 97 24.79 1.45 -15.42
C ASN A 97 25.92 0.48 -15.10
N ARG A 98 27.20 0.83 -15.34
CA ARG A 98 28.35 -0.06 -15.08
C ARG A 98 28.48 -0.47 -13.62
N ASN A 99 28.01 0.39 -12.72
CA ASN A 99 28.06 0.17 -11.27
C ASN A 99 26.87 -0.65 -10.77
N PHE A 100 25.87 -0.91 -11.61
CA PHE A 100 24.69 -1.69 -11.26
C PHE A 100 24.94 -3.20 -11.47
N THR A 101 24.59 -3.99 -10.45
CA THR A 101 24.82 -5.44 -10.38
C THR A 101 23.56 -6.17 -9.91
N LEU A 102 23.49 -7.46 -10.23
CA LEU A 102 22.55 -8.41 -9.64
C LEU A 102 23.33 -9.28 -8.64
N LEU A 103 22.86 -9.32 -7.40
CA LEU A 103 23.26 -10.34 -6.41
C LEU A 103 22.13 -11.35 -6.24
N GLY A 104 22.43 -12.64 -6.35
CA GLY A 104 21.43 -13.72 -6.28
C GLY A 104 21.51 -14.65 -7.50
N ASP A 105 20.60 -15.60 -7.59
CA ASP A 105 20.56 -16.56 -8.70
C ASP A 105 19.82 -15.95 -9.92
N PRO A 106 20.52 -15.67 -11.05
CA PRO A 106 19.89 -15.09 -12.23
C PRO A 106 18.85 -15.99 -12.90
N ALA A 107 18.83 -17.29 -12.61
CA ALA A 107 17.88 -18.24 -13.20
C ALA A 107 16.49 -18.22 -12.52
N LEU A 108 16.33 -17.49 -11.41
CA LEU A 108 15.06 -17.39 -10.70
C LEU A 108 14.05 -16.52 -11.47
N THR A 109 12.79 -16.93 -11.43
CA THR A 109 11.65 -16.08 -11.79
C THR A 109 10.97 -15.63 -10.51
N LEU A 110 10.54 -14.36 -10.45
CA LEU A 110 9.78 -13.88 -9.30
C LEU A 110 8.39 -14.52 -9.27
N ASN A 111 7.86 -14.66 -8.07
CA ASN A 111 6.51 -15.17 -7.87
C ASN A 111 5.48 -14.07 -8.22
N PHE A 112 5.03 -14.07 -9.48
CA PHE A 112 3.99 -13.18 -9.97
C PHE A 112 2.63 -13.90 -10.01
N PRO A 113 1.52 -13.16 -9.91
CA PRO A 113 0.19 -13.71 -10.13
C PRO A 113 0.07 -14.45 -11.46
N GLU A 114 -0.39 -15.69 -11.39
CA GLU A 114 -0.55 -16.56 -12.57
C GLU A 114 -1.86 -16.30 -13.33
N LEU A 115 -2.89 -15.86 -12.60
CA LEU A 115 -4.24 -15.65 -13.11
C LEU A 115 -4.62 -14.16 -13.15
N VAL A 116 -5.73 -13.87 -13.82
CA VAL A 116 -6.28 -12.52 -13.99
C VAL A 116 -7.57 -12.39 -13.18
N VAL A 117 -7.72 -11.26 -12.47
CA VAL A 117 -9.02 -10.84 -11.93
C VAL A 117 -9.69 -9.93 -12.94
N ASN A 118 -10.78 -10.40 -13.55
CA ASN A 118 -11.64 -9.58 -14.40
C ASN A 118 -12.85 -9.12 -13.59
N ALA A 119 -12.96 -7.80 -13.37
CA ALA A 119 -13.98 -7.21 -12.52
C ALA A 119 -14.78 -6.15 -13.26
N VAL A 120 -16.08 -6.15 -13.04
CA VAL A 120 -17.04 -5.14 -13.50
C VAL A 120 -17.52 -4.37 -12.28
N HIS A 121 -17.39 -3.05 -12.37
CA HIS A 121 -17.81 -2.08 -11.36
C HIS A 121 -18.33 -0.83 -12.06
N PRO A 122 -19.09 0.05 -11.39
CA PRO A 122 -19.47 1.33 -11.98
C PRO A 122 -18.24 2.21 -12.22
N ASP A 123 -18.30 3.05 -13.25
CA ASP A 123 -17.25 4.04 -13.56
C ASP A 123 -17.08 5.06 -12.43
N THR A 124 -18.18 5.36 -11.73
CA THR A 124 -18.21 6.25 -10.57
C THR A 124 -18.72 5.53 -9.35
N LEU A 125 -17.90 5.45 -8.31
CA LEU A 125 -18.34 5.01 -6.99
C LEU A 125 -18.96 6.18 -6.26
N GLN A 126 -20.17 6.00 -5.74
CA GLN A 126 -20.92 7.04 -5.05
C GLN A 126 -20.90 6.79 -3.54
N ASN A 127 -20.63 7.83 -2.76
CA ASN A 127 -20.81 7.76 -1.30
C ASN A 127 -22.30 7.55 -0.95
N SER A 128 -22.59 6.87 0.15
CA SER A 128 -23.97 6.58 0.63
C SER A 128 -24.86 5.85 -0.37
N SER A 129 -24.26 5.17 -1.35
CA SER A 129 -24.94 4.37 -2.35
C SER A 129 -24.35 2.96 -2.41
N VAL A 130 -25.12 2.01 -2.93
CA VAL A 130 -24.64 0.65 -3.17
C VAL A 130 -23.78 0.64 -4.42
N ASN A 131 -22.49 0.33 -4.26
CA ASN A 131 -21.55 0.18 -5.37
C ASN A 131 -21.22 -1.30 -5.56
N THR A 132 -21.89 -1.96 -6.49
CA THR A 132 -21.69 -3.39 -6.71
C THR A 132 -20.47 -3.63 -7.60
N ILE A 133 -19.57 -4.50 -7.14
CA ILE A 133 -18.50 -5.10 -7.92
C ILE A 133 -18.84 -6.57 -8.13
N THR A 134 -18.80 -6.99 -9.38
CA THR A 134 -18.92 -8.40 -9.77
C THR A 134 -17.69 -8.78 -10.59
N GLY A 135 -17.38 -10.07 -10.67
CA GLY A 135 -16.30 -10.49 -11.55
C GLY A 135 -15.96 -11.94 -11.40
N GLN A 136 -14.87 -12.30 -12.08
CA GLN A 136 -14.40 -13.65 -12.14
C GLN A 136 -12.88 -13.77 -12.23
N ILE A 137 -12.38 -14.95 -11.89
CA ILE A 137 -10.98 -15.34 -12.05
C ILE A 137 -10.81 -16.02 -13.42
N GLU A 138 -9.87 -15.53 -14.22
CA GLU A 138 -9.62 -15.99 -15.58
C GLU A 138 -8.15 -16.40 -15.75
N ASP A 139 -7.88 -17.26 -16.73
CA ASP A 139 -6.51 -17.42 -17.26
C ASP A 139 -6.14 -16.27 -18.22
N ASP A 140 -4.90 -16.28 -18.72
CA ASP A 140 -4.43 -15.29 -19.70
C ASP A 140 -5.25 -15.27 -21.02
N ASN A 141 -6.08 -16.29 -21.28
CA ASN A 141 -6.96 -16.37 -22.46
C ASN A 141 -8.40 -15.92 -22.18
N GLY A 142 -8.70 -15.45 -20.96
CA GLY A 142 -10.04 -15.03 -20.54
C GLY A 142 -10.96 -16.18 -20.17
N VAL A 143 -10.44 -17.39 -19.96
CA VAL A 143 -11.24 -18.56 -19.58
C VAL A 143 -11.44 -18.61 -18.08
N LEU A 144 -12.71 -18.68 -17.66
CA LEU A 144 -13.11 -18.80 -16.25
C LEU A 144 -12.44 -20.00 -15.56
N GLN A 145 -11.78 -19.72 -14.43
CA GLN A 145 -11.18 -20.72 -13.55
C GLN A 145 -12.18 -21.15 -12.46
N SER A 146 -13.19 -21.94 -12.84
CA SER A 146 -14.28 -22.35 -11.95
C SER A 146 -13.88 -23.20 -10.74
N TRP A 147 -12.66 -23.74 -10.72
CA TRP A 147 -12.08 -24.45 -9.58
C TRP A 147 -11.53 -23.52 -8.50
N PHE A 148 -11.38 -22.22 -8.78
CA PHE A 148 -10.80 -21.27 -7.85
C PHE A 148 -11.80 -20.91 -6.74
N THR A 149 -11.50 -21.29 -5.50
CA THR A 149 -12.26 -20.87 -4.32
C THR A 149 -11.28 -20.33 -3.29
N GLY A 150 -11.46 -19.07 -2.87
CA GLY A 150 -10.46 -18.35 -2.11
C GLY A 150 -10.96 -16.97 -1.68
N ASN A 151 -10.03 -16.03 -1.54
CA ASN A 151 -10.32 -14.67 -1.12
C ASN A 151 -9.83 -13.66 -2.16
N LEU A 152 -10.52 -12.53 -2.26
CA LEU A 152 -10.16 -11.37 -3.07
C LEU A 152 -9.94 -10.17 -2.15
N ILE A 153 -8.74 -9.60 -2.19
CA ILE A 153 -8.45 -8.29 -1.62
C ILE A 153 -8.84 -7.24 -2.66
N VAL A 154 -9.69 -6.29 -2.26
CA VAL A 154 -10.07 -5.10 -3.03
C VAL A 154 -9.48 -3.88 -2.35
N LEU A 155 -8.58 -3.17 -3.04
CA LEU A 155 -7.93 -1.96 -2.55
C LEU A 155 -8.26 -0.78 -3.46
N ILE A 156 -8.99 0.21 -2.95
CA ILE A 156 -9.23 1.48 -3.64
C ILE A 156 -8.33 2.55 -3.06
N GLN A 157 -7.60 3.25 -3.92
CA GLN A 157 -6.74 4.37 -3.57
C GLN A 157 -7.17 5.64 -4.30
N GLY A 158 -7.08 6.78 -3.62
CA GLY A 158 -7.45 8.08 -4.16
C GLY A 158 -6.48 8.62 -5.20
N SER A 159 -6.73 9.85 -5.61
CA SER A 159 -5.94 10.56 -6.62
C SER A 159 -4.46 10.59 -6.24
N LYS A 160 -3.61 10.73 -7.27
CA LYS A 160 -2.18 10.94 -7.07
C LYS A 160 -1.96 12.28 -6.37
N ASP A 161 -1.30 12.26 -5.22
CA ASP A 161 -0.76 13.47 -4.58
C ASP A 161 0.49 13.91 -5.33
N THR A 162 0.64 15.21 -5.56
CA THR A 162 1.90 15.81 -6.01
C THR A 162 2.83 15.97 -4.82
N ILE A 163 3.98 15.32 -4.84
CA ILE A 163 4.98 15.37 -3.78
C ILE A 163 6.23 16.03 -4.32
N SER A 164 6.76 16.99 -3.57
CA SER A 164 8.00 17.70 -3.88
C SER A 164 9.07 17.33 -2.86
N THR A 165 10.26 17.03 -3.35
CA THR A 165 11.44 16.85 -2.49
C THR A 165 11.89 18.19 -1.90
N LEU A 166 12.81 18.15 -0.93
CA LEU A 166 13.29 19.36 -0.22
C LEU A 166 14.47 20.07 -0.92
N ALA A 167 15.13 19.42 -1.89
CA ALA A 167 16.35 19.92 -2.53
C ALA A 167 17.50 20.24 -1.54
N ASN A 168 17.71 19.37 -0.54
CA ASN A 168 18.69 19.59 0.55
C ASN A 168 20.14 19.79 0.07
N ASP A 169 20.52 19.20 -1.07
CA ASP A 169 21.86 19.33 -1.66
C ASP A 169 21.95 20.45 -2.71
N GLY A 170 20.97 21.36 -2.73
CA GLY A 170 20.81 22.39 -3.75
C GLY A 170 20.07 21.92 -5.00
N GLY A 171 19.94 22.81 -5.99
CA GLY A 171 19.18 22.55 -7.22
C GLY A 171 17.67 22.80 -7.08
N SER A 172 16.89 22.27 -8.03
CA SER A 172 15.43 22.40 -8.03
C SER A 172 14.77 21.18 -7.38
N PRO A 173 13.72 21.37 -6.58
CA PRO A 173 12.92 20.26 -6.06
C PRO A 173 12.45 19.32 -7.18
N PHE A 174 12.72 18.03 -7.01
CA PHE A 174 12.12 16.99 -7.84
C PHE A 174 10.68 16.75 -7.42
N VAL A 175 9.77 16.69 -8.39
CA VAL A 175 8.34 16.45 -8.20
C VAL A 175 7.97 15.06 -8.70
N PHE A 176 7.28 14.29 -7.88
CA PHE A 176 6.75 12.97 -8.22
C PHE A 176 5.32 12.80 -7.73
N TYR A 177 4.69 11.70 -8.13
CA TYR A 177 3.28 11.44 -7.87
C TYR A 177 3.10 10.10 -7.14
N ASP A 178 2.27 10.09 -6.10
CA ASP A 178 2.01 8.88 -5.31
C ASP A 178 0.54 8.82 -4.82
N ARG A 179 -0.01 7.62 -4.65
CA ARG A 179 -1.37 7.39 -4.14
C ARG A 179 -1.33 6.91 -2.68
N ARG A 180 -1.26 7.86 -1.75
CA ARG A 180 -1.13 7.56 -0.31
C ARG A 180 -2.46 7.40 0.42
N LYS A 181 -3.56 7.83 -0.19
CA LYS A 181 -4.90 7.79 0.41
C LYS A 181 -5.58 6.48 0.08
N VAL A 182 -5.72 5.59 1.06
CA VAL A 182 -6.57 4.39 0.97
C VAL A 182 -8.01 4.80 1.24
N ILE A 183 -8.91 4.41 0.32
CA ILE A 183 -10.36 4.74 0.33
C ILE A 183 -11.20 3.49 0.51
N PHE A 184 -10.65 2.32 0.29
CA PHE A 184 -11.36 1.10 0.60
C PHE A 184 -10.34 0.00 0.67
N TYR A 185 -10.51 -0.87 1.66
CA TYR A 185 -9.75 -2.09 1.77
C TYR A 185 -10.68 -3.14 2.37
N ASP A 186 -10.91 -4.21 1.63
CA ASP A 186 -11.67 -5.34 2.15
C ASP A 186 -11.22 -6.65 1.51
N THR A 187 -11.52 -7.75 2.20
CA THR A 187 -11.29 -9.11 1.73
C THR A 187 -12.62 -9.82 1.57
N ILE A 188 -12.94 -10.23 0.35
CA ILE A 188 -14.24 -10.82 0.00
C ILE A 188 -14.07 -12.26 -0.49
N PRO A 189 -15.03 -13.16 -0.25
CA PRO A 189 -14.93 -14.54 -0.70
C PRO A 189 -15.11 -14.66 -2.22
N ILE A 190 -14.34 -15.56 -2.84
CA ILE A 190 -14.53 -16.04 -4.21
C ILE A 190 -15.02 -17.48 -4.13
N LEU A 191 -16.11 -17.79 -4.84
CA LEU A 191 -16.66 -19.14 -4.95
C LEU A 191 -16.76 -19.54 -6.42
N ASN A 192 -16.18 -20.69 -6.76
CA ASN A 192 -16.16 -21.23 -8.12
C ASN A 192 -15.67 -20.22 -9.18
N GLY A 193 -14.63 -19.46 -8.83
CA GLY A 193 -14.03 -18.43 -9.66
C GLY A 193 -14.85 -17.14 -9.77
N LEU A 194 -15.98 -17.01 -9.07
CA LEU A 194 -16.89 -15.87 -9.16
C LEU A 194 -16.95 -15.09 -7.85
N PHE A 195 -17.16 -13.77 -7.95
CA PHE A 195 -17.41 -12.90 -6.80
C PHE A 195 -18.45 -11.83 -7.12
N ASN A 196 -19.20 -11.44 -6.09
CA ASN A 196 -20.17 -10.36 -6.11
C ASN A 196 -20.20 -9.70 -4.74
N TYR A 197 -19.95 -8.40 -4.69
CA TYR A 197 -19.81 -7.66 -3.46
C TYR A 197 -20.26 -6.21 -3.59
N ASN A 198 -20.90 -5.71 -2.54
CA ASN A 198 -21.34 -4.32 -2.46
C ASN A 198 -20.34 -3.53 -1.63
N ILE A 199 -19.58 -2.64 -2.27
CA ILE A 199 -18.72 -1.71 -1.57
C ILE A 199 -19.57 -0.69 -0.83
N ASN A 200 -19.29 -0.58 0.48
CA ASN A 200 -19.79 0.47 1.33
C ASN A 200 -18.67 1.50 1.59
N LEU A 201 -18.81 2.70 1.03
CA LEU A 201 -17.85 3.80 1.20
C LEU A 201 -18.12 4.65 2.47
N ASN A 202 -19.23 4.40 3.18
CA ASN A 202 -19.70 5.25 4.28
C ASN A 202 -18.82 5.18 5.53
N THR A 203 -17.87 4.25 5.58
CA THR A 203 -17.06 3.97 6.77
C THR A 203 -15.83 4.87 6.89
N LEU A 204 -15.56 5.77 5.93
CA LEU A 204 -14.29 6.48 5.87
C LEU A 204 -14.36 8.01 6.08
N PRO A 205 -13.38 8.58 6.81
CA PRO A 205 -13.31 10.00 7.19
C PRO A 205 -13.24 11.05 6.09
N ILE A 206 -12.95 10.64 4.85
CA ILE A 206 -12.33 11.52 3.87
C ILE A 206 -13.35 11.78 2.77
N HIS A 207 -13.76 13.04 2.62
CA HIS A 207 -14.39 13.56 1.41
C HIS A 207 -13.42 13.38 0.24
N ILE A 208 -13.47 12.24 -0.45
CA ILE A 208 -12.63 11.97 -1.61
C ILE A 208 -13.49 12.01 -2.85
N THR A 209 -13.63 13.21 -3.39
CA THR A 209 -14.11 13.38 -4.76
C THR A 209 -12.92 13.43 -5.70
N GLY A 210 -12.93 12.59 -6.73
CA GLY A 210 -11.89 12.60 -7.76
C GLY A 210 -11.53 11.23 -8.31
N ASN A 211 -10.52 11.20 -9.19
CA ASN A 211 -10.00 9.98 -9.78
C ASN A 211 -9.42 9.05 -8.72
N ALA A 212 -9.72 7.76 -8.83
CA ALA A 212 -9.22 6.71 -7.96
C ALA A 212 -8.64 5.56 -8.78
N LYS A 213 -7.97 4.63 -8.09
CA LYS A 213 -7.49 3.36 -8.63
C LYS A 213 -8.04 2.24 -7.77
N ILE A 214 -8.58 1.21 -8.40
CA ILE A 214 -8.94 -0.04 -7.74
C ILE A 214 -7.93 -1.12 -8.13
N ASN A 215 -7.43 -1.85 -7.13
CA ASN A 215 -6.53 -2.99 -7.29
C ASN A 215 -7.21 -4.23 -6.72
N TYR A 216 -6.98 -5.35 -7.37
CA TYR A 216 -7.52 -6.65 -7.04
C TYR A 216 -6.36 -7.63 -6.85
N TYR A 217 -6.39 -8.37 -5.73
CA TYR A 217 -5.46 -9.48 -5.50
C TYR A 217 -6.22 -10.67 -4.93
N ALA A 218 -6.34 -11.75 -5.71
CA ALA A 218 -7.00 -12.96 -5.29
C ALA A 218 -6.00 -14.03 -4.92
N PHE A 219 -6.31 -14.87 -3.93
CA PHE A 219 -5.48 -16.00 -3.54
C PHE A 219 -6.32 -17.14 -2.95
N ASN A 220 -5.91 -18.38 -3.20
CA ASN A 220 -6.52 -19.59 -2.64
C ASN A 220 -5.55 -20.47 -1.82
N GLY A 221 -4.32 -19.99 -1.60
CA GLY A 221 -3.25 -20.71 -0.91
C GLY A 221 -2.32 -21.51 -1.82
N ASN A 222 -2.71 -21.77 -3.07
CA ASN A 222 -1.89 -22.44 -4.08
C ASN A 222 -1.53 -21.52 -5.25
N VAL A 223 -2.51 -20.75 -5.74
CA VAL A 223 -2.39 -19.87 -6.89
C VAL A 223 -3.03 -18.52 -6.55
N ASP A 224 -2.51 -17.46 -7.14
CA ASP A 224 -3.00 -16.10 -7.03
C ASP A 224 -3.38 -15.49 -8.39
N ALA A 225 -4.19 -14.44 -8.32
CA ALA A 225 -4.64 -13.68 -9.46
C ALA A 225 -4.53 -12.18 -9.16
N SER A 226 -4.36 -11.36 -10.18
CA SER A 226 -4.37 -9.91 -10.02
C SER A 226 -5.11 -9.18 -11.11
N GLY A 227 -5.54 -7.96 -10.80
CA GLY A 227 -6.17 -7.05 -11.75
C GLY A 227 -6.17 -5.62 -11.21
N CYS A 228 -6.36 -4.64 -12.08
CA CYS A 228 -6.53 -3.27 -11.65
C CYS A 228 -7.31 -2.43 -12.68
N ASN A 229 -7.94 -1.37 -12.20
CA ASN A 229 -8.49 -0.29 -13.02
C ASN A 229 -8.08 1.05 -12.41
N ASP A 230 -7.45 1.93 -13.18
CA ASP A 230 -6.92 3.22 -12.74
C ASP A 230 -7.76 4.42 -13.18
N SER A 231 -8.92 4.15 -13.76
CA SER A 231 -9.80 5.09 -14.44
C SER A 231 -11.18 5.21 -13.78
N ILE A 232 -11.31 4.85 -12.50
CA ILE A 232 -12.54 5.05 -11.73
C ILE A 232 -12.60 6.45 -11.13
N TYR A 233 -13.81 6.93 -10.89
CA TYR A 233 -14.09 8.17 -10.19
C TYR A 233 -14.78 7.88 -8.87
N ILE A 234 -14.49 8.65 -7.84
CA ILE A 234 -15.28 8.65 -6.60
C ILE A 234 -15.99 9.98 -6.52
N ASN A 235 -17.29 9.91 -6.31
CA ASN A 235 -18.13 11.06 -6.18
C ASN A 235 -18.77 11.05 -4.80
N ASP A 236 -18.36 12.03 -4.00
CA ASP A 236 -19.01 12.30 -2.73
C ASP A 236 -20.22 13.21 -2.97
N LEU A 237 -21.33 12.61 -3.40
CA LEU A 237 -22.61 13.30 -3.43
C LEU A 237 -23.07 13.50 -1.98
N LEU A 238 -22.80 14.67 -1.43
CA LEU A 238 -23.75 15.29 -0.52
C LEU A 238 -25.00 15.58 -1.37
N THR A 239 -25.92 14.63 -1.47
CA THR A 239 -27.26 14.91 -1.99
C THR A 239 -27.85 16.00 -1.11
N SER A 240 -27.88 17.23 -1.62
CA SER A 240 -28.63 18.39 -1.13
C SER A 240 -29.00 18.34 0.35
N MET A 241 -28.22 19.05 1.16
CA MET A 241 -28.58 19.39 2.53
C MET A 241 -30.03 19.87 2.58
N VAL A 242 -30.89 19.12 3.27
CA VAL A 242 -31.77 19.79 4.23
C VAL A 242 -30.80 20.26 5.31
N ASP A 243 -30.74 21.57 5.54
CA ASP A 243 -29.99 22.20 6.62
C ASP A 243 -30.44 21.60 7.97
N TYR A 244 -29.86 20.47 8.34
CA TYR A 244 -29.53 20.22 9.72
C TYR A 244 -28.06 20.58 9.85
N SER A 245 -27.82 21.75 10.45
CA SER A 245 -26.55 22.11 11.06
C SER A 245 -26.09 20.93 11.92
N THR A 246 -25.27 20.04 11.37
CA THR A 246 -24.59 19.00 12.13
C THR A 246 -23.41 19.70 12.78
N THR A 247 -23.58 20.10 14.03
CA THR A 247 -22.44 20.51 14.86
C THR A 247 -21.40 19.39 14.80
N ALA A 248 -20.16 19.70 14.44
CA ALA A 248 -19.08 18.72 14.44
C ALA A 248 -18.91 18.18 15.87
N ILE A 249 -18.59 16.90 16.02
CA ILE A 249 -18.17 16.41 17.34
C ILE A 249 -16.85 17.10 17.66
N ASN A 250 -16.73 17.68 18.86
CA ASN A 250 -15.49 18.27 19.32
C ASN A 250 -14.83 17.34 20.34
N ALA A 251 -13.73 16.70 19.93
CA ALA A 251 -12.92 15.80 20.72
C ALA A 251 -11.45 16.23 20.67
N THR A 252 -10.78 16.11 21.81
CA THR A 252 -9.35 16.32 21.94
C THR A 252 -8.67 14.99 22.25
N ILE A 253 -7.51 14.76 21.65
CA ILE A 253 -6.70 13.57 21.91
C ILE A 253 -5.35 14.00 22.46
N PHE A 254 -5.01 13.47 23.64
CA PHE A 254 -3.76 13.80 24.32
C PHE A 254 -3.24 12.63 25.18
N PRO A 255 -1.92 12.52 25.39
CA PRO A 255 -0.86 13.23 24.67
C PRO A 255 -0.78 12.80 23.21
N ASN A 256 -0.29 13.69 22.34
CA ASN A 256 -0.05 13.41 20.91
C ASN A 256 1.16 14.25 20.46
N PRO A 257 2.37 13.65 20.31
CA PRO A 257 2.66 12.21 20.31
C PRO A 257 2.47 11.50 21.66
N SER A 258 2.27 10.17 21.63
CA SER A 258 2.18 9.31 22.84
C SER A 258 3.05 8.06 22.74
N SER A 259 3.64 7.66 23.88
CA SER A 259 4.43 6.43 24.06
C SER A 259 3.74 5.38 24.93
N ASN A 260 2.58 5.70 25.53
CA ASN A 260 2.03 4.85 26.58
C ASN A 260 0.51 4.76 26.55
N ASN A 261 -0.16 5.82 26.97
CA ASN A 261 -1.62 5.91 27.00
C ASN A 261 -2.09 7.13 26.25
N VAL A 262 -3.27 7.03 25.64
CA VAL A 262 -3.93 8.09 24.91
C VAL A 262 -5.31 8.29 25.51
N THR A 263 -5.64 9.53 25.84
CA THR A 263 -6.95 9.94 26.31
C THR A 263 -7.67 10.72 25.23
N VAL A 264 -8.92 10.34 24.99
CA VAL A 264 -9.85 11.05 24.12
C VAL A 264 -10.87 11.73 25.03
N SER A 265 -11.05 13.03 24.84
CA SER A 265 -11.98 13.85 25.62
C SER A 265 -12.96 14.56 24.71
N LEU A 266 -14.25 14.26 24.88
CA LEU A 266 -15.39 14.84 24.17
C LEU A 266 -15.81 16.12 24.88
N THR A 267 -15.73 17.25 24.20
CA THR A 267 -16.07 18.58 24.75
C THR A 267 -17.59 18.78 24.79
N ASP A 268 -18.32 18.23 23.81
CA ASP A 268 -19.77 18.36 23.68
C ASP A 268 -20.48 17.02 23.91
N PHE A 269 -20.06 16.27 24.93
CA PHE A 269 -20.64 14.96 25.24
C PHE A 269 -22.13 15.07 25.60
N SER A 270 -22.97 14.43 24.80
CA SER A 270 -24.41 14.23 25.00
C SER A 270 -24.70 12.80 25.46
N ASN A 271 -25.97 12.48 25.76
CA ASN A 271 -26.42 11.10 26.01
C ASN A 271 -26.47 10.22 24.73
N ASP A 272 -25.83 10.63 23.64
CA ASP A 272 -25.74 9.84 22.42
C ASP A 272 -24.71 8.72 22.58
N ASN A 273 -24.87 7.65 21.81
CA ASN A 273 -23.82 6.65 21.68
C ASN A 273 -22.75 7.14 20.71
N TYR A 274 -21.51 7.20 21.17
CA TYR A 274 -20.36 7.51 20.32
C TYR A 274 -19.54 6.24 20.05
N SER A 275 -19.09 6.09 18.81
CA SER A 275 -18.16 5.03 18.40
C SER A 275 -16.82 5.65 18.01
N PHE A 276 -15.74 5.05 18.52
CA PHE A 276 -14.37 5.40 18.16
C PHE A 276 -13.67 4.22 17.49
N ASN A 277 -13.07 4.50 16.34
CA ASN A 277 -12.18 3.57 15.63
C ASN A 277 -10.78 4.18 15.47
N LEU A 278 -9.77 3.31 15.46
CA LEU A 278 -8.38 3.66 15.19
C LEU A 278 -7.84 2.78 14.07
N TYR A 279 -7.13 3.40 13.12
CA TYR A 279 -6.58 2.75 11.94
C TYR A 279 -5.06 2.96 11.87
N ASN A 280 -4.34 1.97 11.32
CA ASN A 280 -2.95 2.14 10.95
C ASN A 280 -2.80 2.89 9.61
N ASN A 281 -1.56 3.12 9.18
CA ASN A 281 -1.24 3.79 7.92
C ASN A 281 -1.67 3.02 6.65
N MET A 282 -2.04 1.74 6.77
CA MET A 282 -2.57 0.92 5.69
C MET A 282 -4.11 0.88 5.68
N GLY A 283 -4.77 1.57 6.62
CA GLY A 283 -6.23 1.58 6.76
C GLY A 283 -6.82 0.38 7.50
N GLN A 284 -5.98 -0.51 8.05
CA GLN A 284 -6.46 -1.62 8.87
C GLN A 284 -6.93 -1.09 10.22
N VAL A 285 -8.08 -1.59 10.68
CA VAL A 285 -8.62 -1.26 12.00
C VAL A 285 -7.77 -1.92 13.09
N ILE A 286 -7.24 -1.08 13.99
CA ILE A 286 -6.42 -1.50 15.15
C ILE A 286 -7.26 -1.51 16.42
N LEU A 287 -8.27 -0.64 16.50
CA LEU A 287 -9.23 -0.60 17.59
C LEU A 287 -10.60 -0.26 17.00
N GLU A 288 -11.58 -1.14 17.20
CA GLU A 288 -12.91 -1.05 16.59
C GLU A 288 -14.00 -0.87 17.65
N ASN A 289 -15.01 -0.07 17.33
CA ASN A 289 -16.32 -0.02 17.99
C ASN A 289 -16.25 0.10 19.50
N LYS A 290 -15.33 0.93 20.00
CA LYS A 290 -15.34 1.29 21.41
C LYS A 290 -16.54 2.20 21.64
N MET A 291 -17.60 1.64 22.20
CA MET A 291 -18.76 2.38 22.68
C MET A 291 -18.30 3.31 23.80
N ILE A 292 -18.54 4.60 23.62
CA ILE A 292 -18.16 5.61 24.59
C ILE A 292 -19.42 6.03 25.33
N THR A 293 -19.50 5.61 26.59
CA THR A 293 -20.58 5.97 27.51
C THR A 293 -20.17 7.07 28.49
N THR A 294 -18.95 7.61 28.36
CA THR A 294 -18.36 8.62 29.24
C THR A 294 -17.72 9.74 28.40
N PRO A 295 -17.70 11.00 28.89
CA PRO A 295 -17.12 12.12 28.14
C PRO A 295 -15.62 11.94 27.86
N THR A 296 -14.94 11.08 28.61
CA THR A 296 -13.54 10.75 28.41
C THR A 296 -13.33 9.24 28.43
N PHE A 297 -12.38 8.76 27.62
CA PHE A 297 -11.88 7.38 27.72
C PHE A 297 -10.39 7.33 27.39
N THR A 298 -9.71 6.31 27.92
CA THR A 298 -8.29 6.08 27.70
C THR A 298 -8.07 4.69 27.09
N PHE A 299 -7.01 4.55 26.28
CA PHE A 299 -6.51 3.27 25.78
C PHE A 299 -4.97 3.29 25.73
N SER A 300 -4.37 2.10 25.75
CA SER A 300 -2.91 1.94 25.69
C SER A 300 -2.41 1.77 24.27
N VAL A 301 -1.26 2.38 23.98
CA VAL A 301 -0.52 2.29 22.71
C VAL A 301 0.86 1.63 22.88
N GLN A 302 1.16 1.04 24.04
CA GLN A 302 2.45 0.39 24.32
C GLN A 302 2.82 -0.70 23.30
N ASN A 303 1.82 -1.44 22.82
CA ASN A 303 2.03 -2.53 21.86
C ASN A 303 1.96 -2.08 20.40
N PHE A 304 1.80 -0.77 20.14
CA PHE A 304 1.69 -0.24 18.79
C PHE A 304 3.08 0.07 18.26
N THR A 305 3.31 -0.15 16.96
CA THR A 305 4.55 0.27 16.30
C THR A 305 4.60 1.79 16.19
N ASP A 306 5.80 2.37 16.30
CA ASP A 306 6.02 3.80 16.06
C ASP A 306 5.48 4.21 14.69
N GLY A 307 4.71 5.30 14.64
CA GLY A 307 4.10 5.74 13.40
C GLY A 307 2.87 6.62 13.57
N ILE A 308 2.25 6.94 12.43
CA ILE A 308 1.02 7.73 12.37
C ILE A 308 -0.17 6.79 12.27
N TYR A 309 -1.11 7.00 13.18
CA TYR A 309 -2.41 6.36 13.23
C TYR A 309 -3.49 7.41 12.95
N TYR A 310 -4.64 6.94 12.48
CA TYR A 310 -5.79 7.77 12.18
C TYR A 310 -6.93 7.36 13.09
N TYR A 311 -7.70 8.31 13.61
CA TYR A 311 -8.90 8.01 14.39
C TYR A 311 -10.13 8.57 13.72
N SER A 312 -11.26 7.93 13.99
CA SER A 312 -12.58 8.38 13.58
C SER A 312 -13.54 8.27 14.76
N LEU A 313 -14.32 9.32 14.99
CA LEU A 313 -15.34 9.38 16.01
C LEU A 313 -16.70 9.68 15.35
N THR A 314 -17.71 8.89 15.66
CA THR A 314 -19.08 9.00 15.12
C THR A 314 -20.09 8.97 16.25
N ASN A 315 -21.25 9.60 16.09
CA ASN A 315 -22.40 9.38 16.98
C ASN A 315 -23.65 8.95 16.19
N GLU A 316 -24.72 8.57 16.89
CA GLU A 316 -25.98 8.12 16.27
C GLU A 316 -26.65 9.18 15.37
N SER A 317 -26.35 10.45 15.60
CA SER A 317 -26.82 11.57 14.79
C SER A 317 -25.97 11.80 13.53
N ASN A 318 -25.08 10.86 13.18
CA ASN A 318 -24.13 10.95 12.07
C ASN A 318 -23.18 12.17 12.15
N GLN A 319 -22.99 12.75 13.34
CA GLN A 319 -21.94 13.73 13.55
C GLN A 319 -20.59 13.02 13.60
N TYR A 320 -19.55 13.72 13.17
CA TYR A 320 -18.28 13.10 12.86
C TYR A 320 -17.07 13.95 13.22
N GLN A 321 -15.98 13.31 13.65
CA GLN A 321 -14.64 13.89 13.71
C GLN A 321 -13.55 12.88 13.33
N ALA A 322 -12.55 13.33 12.57
CA ALA A 322 -11.33 12.58 12.28
C ALA A 322 -10.09 13.29 12.82
N GLY A 323 -9.03 12.53 13.02
CA GLY A 323 -7.71 13.13 13.21
C GLY A 323 -6.58 12.13 13.19
N LYS A 324 -5.40 12.61 13.62
CA LYS A 324 -4.16 11.83 13.65
C LYS A 324 -3.72 11.61 15.09
N LEU A 325 -3.18 10.44 15.34
CA LEU A 325 -2.45 10.08 16.56
C LEU A 325 -1.03 9.66 16.15
N ILE A 326 -0.02 10.24 16.78
CA ILE A 326 1.37 9.89 16.58
C ILE A 326 1.79 9.00 17.77
N VAL A 327 2.23 7.79 17.47
CA VAL A 327 2.84 6.88 18.47
C VAL A 327 4.36 6.94 18.30
N GLN A 328 5.05 7.17 19.41
CA GLN A 328 6.50 7.29 19.46
C GLN A 328 7.00 6.82 20.83
N HIS A 329 7.69 5.69 20.88
CA HIS A 329 8.28 5.10 22.10
C HIS A 329 9.67 5.63 22.48
#